data_AF-A0A949L6U3-F1
#
_entry.id   AF-A0A949L6U3-F1
#
_cell.length_a   1.000
_cell.length_b   1.000
_cell.length_c   1.000
_cell.angle_alpha   90.00
_cell.angle_beta   90.00
_cell.angle_gamma   90.00
#
_symmetry.space_group_name_H-M   'P 1'
#
loop_
_entity.id
_entity.type
_entity.pdbx_description
1 polymer ?
#
loop_
_entity_poly.entity_id
_entity_poly.type
_entity_poly.pdbx_seq_one_letter_code
_entity_poly.pdbx_strand_id
1 'polypeptide(L)'
;MQSKLILVDGECVTVGTANFDIRSLEINFEANAFLYDQVQIGLLESQYVTDLKVSKLIQYKQFIKKSFQRKLLEAVGRFVSPLQ
;
A
#
# COMPACT_ATOMS: atom_id res chain seq x y z
N MET A 1 -9.01 -5.94 2.89
CA MET A 1 -8.36 -5.37 4.09
C MET A 1 -7.65 -4.10 3.66
N GLN A 2 -7.84 -2.99 4.36
CA GLN A 2 -7.14 -1.73 4.08
C GLN A 2 -6.30 -1.37 5.31
N SER A 3 -5.19 -2.10 5.47
CA SER A 3 -4.14 -1.79 6.43
C SER A 3 -3.01 -1.07 5.71
N LYS A 4 -2.49 -0.01 6.32
CA LYS A 4 -1.32 0.72 5.82
C LYS A 4 -0.21 0.42 6.80
N LEU A 5 0.69 -0.43 6.35
CA LEU A 5 1.66 -1.11 7.20
C LEU A 5 3.02 -1.07 6.51
N ILE A 6 4.05 -0.72 7.28
CA ILE A 6 5.45 -0.73 6.83
C ILE A 6 6.22 -1.60 7.83
N LEU A 7 6.84 -2.66 7.31
CA LEU A 7 7.74 -3.54 8.05
C LEU A 7 9.18 -3.17 7.67
N VAL A 8 10.06 -3.06 8.66
CA VAL A 8 11.48 -2.79 8.46
C VAL A 8 12.27 -3.92 9.11
N ASP A 9 12.83 -4.79 8.27
CA ASP A 9 13.81 -5.85 8.61
C ASP A 9 13.48 -6.70 9.85
N GLY A 10 12.20 -6.85 10.20
CA GLY A 10 11.76 -7.56 11.40
C GLY A 10 12.03 -6.83 12.73
N GLU A 11 12.50 -5.58 12.69
CA GLU A 11 12.88 -4.80 13.87
C GLU A 11 11.83 -3.79 14.29
N CYS A 12 11.11 -3.21 13.32
CA CYS A 12 10.02 -2.30 13.62
C CYS A 12 8.90 -2.40 12.60
N VAL A 13 7.70 -2.10 13.07
CA VAL A 13 6.51 -1.99 12.24
C VAL A 13 5.79 -0.70 12.56
N THR A 14 5.39 0.03 11.54
CA THR A 14 4.42 1.12 11.70
C THR A 14 3.09 0.75 11.09
N VAL A 15 2.03 0.95 11.86
CA VAL A 15 0.64 0.73 11.47
C VAL A 15 -0.15 1.99 11.76
N GLY A 16 -0.94 2.44 10.81
CA GLY A 16 -1.82 3.57 11.05
C GLY A 16 -2.77 3.86 9.93
N THR A 17 -3.41 5.01 10.04
CA THR A 17 -4.28 5.52 8.98
C THR A 17 -3.49 6.19 7.88
N ALA A 18 -2.18 6.39 8.04
CA ALA A 18 -1.40 7.17 7.11
C ALA A 18 -1.30 6.56 5.70
N ASN A 19 -1.80 7.25 4.68
CA ASN A 19 -1.43 6.90 3.31
C ASN A 19 0.02 7.27 3.05
N PHE A 20 0.68 6.49 2.20
CA PHE A 20 2.06 6.78 1.79
C PHE A 20 2.09 7.85 0.69
N ASP A 21 1.55 9.03 1.00
CA ASP A 21 1.58 10.22 0.16
C ASP A 21 1.97 11.46 0.97
N ILE A 22 2.61 12.44 0.34
CA ILE A 22 3.11 13.66 1.00
C ILE A 22 2.01 14.44 1.71
N ARG A 23 0.79 14.45 1.19
CA ARG A 23 -0.32 15.20 1.80
C ARG A 23 -0.80 14.49 3.08
N SER A 24 -0.81 13.17 3.07
CA SER A 24 -1.12 12.35 4.24
C SER A 24 -0.08 12.46 5.35
N LEU A 25 1.20 12.57 4.98
CA LEU A 25 2.31 12.71 5.94
C LEU A 25 2.45 14.13 6.52
N GLU A 26 1.99 15.16 5.81
CA GLU A 26 2.22 16.58 6.17
C GLU A 26 0.94 17.33 6.56
N ILE A 27 -0.22 16.95 6.03
CA ILE A 27 -1.46 17.75 6.09
C ILE A 27 -2.61 17.03 6.83
N ASN A 28 -2.70 15.70 6.72
CA ASN A 28 -3.74 14.94 7.42
C ASN A 28 -3.28 14.60 8.86
N PHE A 29 -4.16 14.78 9.84
CA PHE A 29 -3.98 14.28 11.21
C PHE A 29 -4.04 12.74 11.23
N GLU A 30 -3.08 12.08 10.58
CA GLU A 30 -2.99 10.64 10.51
C GLU A 30 -2.08 10.14 11.64
N ALA A 31 -2.64 9.29 12.50
CA ALA A 31 -1.93 8.66 13.59
C ALA A 31 -1.27 7.37 13.10
N ASN A 32 0.03 7.24 13.36
CA ASN A 32 0.80 6.02 13.15
C ASN A 32 1.30 5.51 14.50
N ALA A 33 1.02 4.25 14.81
CA ALA A 33 1.60 3.54 15.94
C ALA A 33 2.91 2.89 15.48
N PHE A 34 3.96 3.04 16.28
CA PHE A 34 5.23 2.33 16.10
C PHE A 34 5.30 1.16 17.06
N LEU A 35 5.50 -0.03 16.51
CA LEU A 35 5.61 -1.29 17.23
C LEU A 35 7.06 -1.79 17.11
N TYR A 36 7.65 -2.13 18.26
CA TYR A 36 8.99 -2.70 18.39
C TYR A 36 8.99 -4.09 19.05
N ASP A 37 7.80 -4.67 19.25
CA ASP A 37 7.63 -5.99 19.84
C ASP A 37 7.89 -7.08 18.80
N GLN A 38 8.94 -7.87 18.99
CA GLN A 38 9.35 -8.90 18.04
C GLN A 38 8.30 -9.98 17.79
N VAL A 39 7.47 -10.30 18.80
CA VAL A 39 6.40 -11.30 18.65
C VAL A 39 5.30 -10.76 17.74
N GLN A 40 4.89 -9.52 17.96
CA GLN A 40 3.90 -8.84 17.12
C GLN A 40 4.43 -8.62 15.70
N ILE A 41 5.71 -8.27 15.55
CA ILE A 41 6.34 -8.10 14.25
C ILE A 41 6.32 -9.41 13.45
N GLY A 42 6.73 -10.52 14.07
CA GLY A 42 6.70 -11.83 13.40
C GLY A 42 5.31 -12.28 12.96
N LEU A 43 4.26 -11.94 13.73
CA LEU A 43 2.87 -12.20 13.35
C LEU A 43 2.48 -11.41 12.09
N LEU A 44 2.81 -10.12 12.06
CA LEU A 44 2.52 -9.23 10.94
C LEU A 44 3.31 -9.61 9.68
N GLU A 45 4.55 -10.05 9.81
CA GLU A 45 5.34 -10.60 8.71
C GLU A 45 4.70 -11.86 8.12
N SER A 46 4.27 -12.79 8.97
CA SER A 46 3.59 -14.02 8.51
C SER A 46 2.30 -13.71 7.75
N GLN A 47 1.55 -12.72 8.25
CA GLN A 47 0.35 -12.23 7.57
C GLN A 47 0.68 -11.58 6.22
N TYR A 48 1.71 -10.73 6.17
CA TYR A 48 2.21 -10.13 4.93
C TYR A 48 2.61 -11.20 3.88
N VAL A 49 3.34 -12.24 4.29
CA VAL A 49 3.72 -13.36 3.40
C VAL A 49 2.49 -14.12 2.90
N THR A 50 1.46 -14.24 3.73
CA THR A 50 0.19 -14.86 3.33
C THR A 50 -0.53 -14.01 2.28
N ASP A 51 -0.56 -12.70 2.47
CA ASP A 51 -1.14 -11.75 1.51
C ASP A 51 -0.38 -11.75 0.18
N LEU A 52 0.95 -11.92 0.21
CA LEU A 52 1.76 -12.06 -1.00
C LEU A 52 1.33 -13.25 -1.86
N LYS A 53 0.89 -14.36 -1.28
CA LYS A 53 0.47 -15.58 -2.03
C LYS A 53 -0.78 -15.34 -2.88
N VAL A 54 -1.64 -14.41 -2.50
CA VAL A 54 -2.84 -14.02 -3.26
C VAL A 54 -2.64 -12.73 -4.06
N SER A 55 -1.46 -12.11 -3.95
CA SER A 55 -1.11 -10.90 -4.67
C SER A 55 -0.58 -11.21 -6.08
N LYS A 56 -0.69 -10.23 -6.98
CA LYS A 56 -0.09 -10.30 -8.31
C LYS A 56 1.12 -9.39 -8.38
N LEU A 57 2.28 -9.98 -8.68
CA LEU A 57 3.50 -9.21 -8.92
C LEU A 57 3.31 -8.27 -10.12
N ILE A 58 3.50 -6.98 -9.91
CA ILE A 58 3.44 -5.97 -10.96
C ILE A 58 4.85 -5.75 -11.51
N GLN A 59 5.11 -6.23 -12.72
CA GLN A 59 6.36 -5.95 -13.42
C GLN A 59 6.23 -4.64 -14.22
N TYR A 60 7.12 -3.68 -13.95
CA TYR A 60 7.12 -2.36 -14.59
C TYR A 60 7.07 -2.42 -16.13
N LYS A 61 7.86 -3.32 -16.73
CA LYS A 61 7.90 -3.51 -18.21
C LYS A 61 6.54 -3.93 -18.78
N GLN A 62 5.81 -4.80 -18.07
CA GLN A 62 4.46 -5.23 -18.47
C GLN A 62 3.42 -4.15 -18.17
N PHE A 63 3.61 -3.40 -17.09
CA PHE A 63 2.73 -2.31 -16.69
C PHE A 63 2.73 -1.14 -17.68
N ILE A 64 3.87 -0.83 -18.33
CA ILE A 64 3.92 0.21 -19.36
C ILE A 64 3.33 -0.27 -20.69
N LYS A 65 3.51 -1.54 -21.04
CA LYS A 65 2.97 -2.16 -22.26
C LYS A 65 1.48 -2.48 -22.18
N LYS A 66 0.68 -1.63 -21.54
CA LYS A 66 -0.78 -1.76 -21.50
C LYS A 66 -1.38 -1.48 -22.88
N SER A 67 -2.40 -2.26 -23.24
CA SER A 67 -3.20 -2.05 -24.46
C SER A 67 -3.89 -0.70 -24.44
N PHE A 68 -4.16 -0.15 -25.62
CA PHE A 68 -4.84 1.15 -25.79
C PHE A 68 -6.19 1.20 -25.04
N GLN A 69 -6.95 0.11 -25.04
CA GLN A 69 -8.21 -0.02 -24.30
C GLN A 69 -8.05 0.18 -22.79
N ARG A 70 -7.00 -0.40 -22.19
CA ARG A 70 -6.70 -0.19 -20.75
C ARG A 70 -6.31 1.24 -20.45
N LYS A 71 -5.55 1.89 -21.34
CA LYS A 71 -5.18 3.30 -21.19
C LYS A 71 -6.41 4.21 -21.25
N LEU A 72 -7.37 3.91 -22.14
CA LEU A 72 -8.62 4.67 -22.24
C LEU A 72 -9.48 4.52 -20.98
N LEU A 73 -9.65 3.30 -20.46
CA LEU A 73 -10.40 3.06 -19.22
C LEU A 73 -9.75 3.73 -18.01
N GLU A 74 -8.42 3.69 -17.90
CA GLU A 74 -7.68 4.40 -16.84
C GLU A 74 -7.85 5.92 -16.95
N ALA A 75 -7.89 6.47 -18.17
CA ALA A 75 -8.10 7.90 -18.39
C ALA A 75 -9.52 8.34 -18.00
N VAL A 76 -10.55 7.56 -18.33
CA VAL A 76 -11.93 7.83 -17.88
C VAL A 76 -12.04 7.70 -16.37
N GLY A 77 -11.44 6.66 -15.77
CA GLY A 77 -11.41 6.50 -14.31
C GLY A 77 -10.73 7.68 -13.59
N ARG A 78 -9.65 8.23 -14.14
CA ARG A 78 -9.01 9.45 -13.61
C ARG A 78 -9.89 10.68 -13.70
N PHE A 79 -10.76 10.78 -14.69
CA PHE A 79 -11.70 11.90 -14.80
C PHE A 79 -12.77 11.86 -13.70
N VAL A 80 -13.14 10.67 -13.24
CA VAL A 80 -14.15 10.46 -12.17
C VAL A 80 -13.53 10.45 -10.78
N SER A 81 -12.22 10.16 -10.67
CA SER A 81 -11.44 10.20 -9.42
C SER A 81 -11.57 11.48 -8.57
N PRO A 82 -11.76 12.70 -9.11
CA PRO A 82 -11.89 13.91 -8.30
C PRO A 82 -13.25 14.04 -7.58
N LEU A 83 -14.19 13.11 -7.80
CA LEU A 83 -15.51 13.08 -7.17
C LEU A 83 -15.55 12.19 -5.90
N GLN A 84 -14.39 11.79 -5.36
CA GLN A 84 -14.28 11.06 -4.09
C GLN A 84 -13.60 11.89 -3.02
#